data_AF-A0A5N5CZY7-F1
#
_entry.id   AF-A0A5N5CZY7-F1
#
_cell.length_a   1.000
_cell.length_b   1.000
_cell.length_c   1.000
_cell.angle_alpha   90.00
_cell.angle_beta   90.00
_cell.angle_gamma   90.00
#
_symmetry.space_group_name_H-M   'P 1'
#
loop_
_entity.id
_entity.type
_entity.pdbx_description
1 polymer ?
#
loop_
_entity_poly.entity_id
_entity_poly.type
_entity_poly.pdbx_seq_one_letter_code
_entity_poly.pdbx_strand_id
1 'polypeptide(L)'
;MADAWAERTLANLPVDDSPDSRRVVELLQSLLNRTTSPQETAESLASLYDPHIKSGRTNTAALWSIYCTAISDIEHDESSFNLLIQTLLSLARLPDVVDNNGQPVKENGNVFWRELPEFPFWLSQGPASPVSPRDMRNNPQKLTRSMRAAKFGALYLREIDRQPIEHTPRGPHDGMRDVGLNTIVDALRWEVESESDVEQARLAVPQAATWIVTAGRSMFQAAKEGFSIGPDCTLDIEMWNLWKRRFGALAGFESADAELRRVAEEAVDEMARIEQEG
;
A
#
# COMPACT_ATOMS: atom_id res chain seq x y z
N MET A 1 -5.91 16.95 -13.67
CA MET A 1 -5.87 16.59 -12.22
C MET A 1 -4.45 16.34 -11.75
N ALA A 2 -3.65 15.59 -12.52
CA ALA A 2 -2.22 15.44 -12.25
C ALA A 2 -1.49 16.80 -12.17
N ASP A 3 -1.83 17.77 -13.02
CA ASP A 3 -1.22 19.12 -12.97
C ASP A 3 -1.47 19.84 -11.65
N ALA A 4 -2.72 19.88 -11.19
CA ALA A 4 -3.07 20.51 -9.92
C ALA A 4 -2.44 19.79 -8.72
N TRP A 5 -2.26 18.47 -8.79
CA TRP A 5 -1.48 17.72 -7.80
C TRP A 5 -0.01 18.12 -7.85
N ALA A 6 0.62 18.09 -9.03
CA ALA A 6 2.03 18.41 -9.21
C ALA A 6 2.35 19.83 -8.73
N GLU A 7 1.53 20.82 -9.10
CA GLU A 7 1.66 22.21 -8.62
C GLU A 7 1.64 22.30 -7.09
N ARG A 8 0.67 21.64 -6.44
CA ARG A 8 0.58 21.63 -4.97
C ARG A 8 1.75 20.91 -4.32
N THR A 9 2.17 19.78 -4.87
CA THR A 9 3.30 19.01 -4.34
C THR A 9 4.58 19.82 -4.46
N LEU A 10 4.85 20.42 -5.61
CA LEU A 10 6.02 21.28 -5.85
C LEU A 10 6.03 22.50 -4.94
N ALA A 11 4.88 23.12 -4.67
CA ALA A 11 4.77 24.26 -3.77
C ALA A 11 5.05 23.91 -2.29
N ASN A 12 4.86 22.64 -1.91
CA ASN A 12 5.01 22.16 -0.54
C ASN A 12 6.31 21.37 -0.31
N LEU A 13 7.17 21.22 -1.32
CA LEU A 13 8.48 20.62 -1.12
C LEU A 13 9.29 21.47 -0.13
N PRO A 14 10.01 20.87 0.84
CA PRO A 14 10.92 21.58 1.73
C PRO A 14 11.88 22.50 0.95
N VAL A 15 12.25 23.64 1.54
CA VAL A 15 13.16 24.61 0.89
C VAL A 15 14.54 24.02 0.58
N ASP A 16 14.95 22.99 1.34
CA ASP A 16 16.22 22.26 1.16
C ASP A 16 16.12 21.05 0.22
N ASP A 17 15.00 20.87 -0.50
CA ASP A 17 14.81 19.67 -1.34
C ASP A 17 15.74 19.63 -2.55
N SER A 18 16.28 18.44 -2.80
CA SER A 18 17.15 18.14 -3.93
C SER A 18 16.42 18.34 -5.28
N PRO A 19 17.12 18.76 -6.36
CA PRO A 19 16.60 18.76 -7.72
C PRO A 19 15.90 17.46 -8.14
N ASP A 20 16.27 16.34 -7.52
CA ASP A 20 15.69 15.02 -7.75
C ASP A 20 14.22 14.96 -7.32
N SER A 21 13.84 15.54 -6.16
CA SER A 21 12.44 15.59 -5.69
C SER A 21 11.52 16.24 -6.72
N ARG A 22 11.94 17.39 -7.26
CA ARG A 22 11.20 18.08 -8.33
C ARG A 22 11.05 17.18 -9.55
N ARG A 23 12.13 16.51 -9.94
CA ARG A 23 12.14 15.63 -11.11
C ARG A 23 11.22 14.43 -10.95
N VAL A 24 11.14 13.85 -9.75
CA VAL A 24 10.18 12.78 -9.44
C VAL A 24 8.74 13.27 -9.64
N VAL A 25 8.39 14.46 -9.16
CA VAL A 25 7.03 15.02 -9.34
C VAL A 25 6.71 15.19 -10.83
N GLU A 26 7.62 15.74 -11.62
CA GLU A 26 7.44 15.92 -13.07
C GLU A 26 7.27 14.58 -13.82
N LEU A 27 8.03 13.55 -13.43
CA LEU A 27 7.95 12.22 -14.01
C LEU A 27 6.60 11.55 -13.71
N LEU A 28 6.13 11.64 -12.46
CA LEU A 28 4.82 11.11 -12.08
C LEU A 28 3.67 11.92 -12.70
N GLN A 29 3.81 13.24 -12.82
CA GLN A 29 2.84 14.07 -13.54
C GLN A 29 2.73 13.64 -15.00
N SER A 30 3.87 13.43 -15.67
CA SER A 30 3.92 12.96 -17.06
C SER A 30 3.26 11.60 -17.23
N LEU A 31 3.57 10.66 -16.33
CA LEU A 31 2.94 9.33 -16.28
C LEU A 31 1.41 9.44 -16.15
N LEU A 32 0.93 10.24 -15.20
CA LEU A 32 -0.49 10.38 -14.90
C LEU A 32 -1.25 11.16 -15.99
N ASN A 33 -0.57 12.05 -16.71
CA ASN A 33 -1.06 12.68 -17.93
C ASN A 33 -0.92 11.77 -19.16
N ARG A 34 -0.39 10.56 -19.00
CA ARG A 34 -0.16 9.56 -20.06
C ARG A 34 0.74 10.05 -21.19
N THR A 35 1.63 10.99 -20.88
CA THR A 35 2.65 11.47 -21.83
C THR A 35 3.87 10.57 -21.84
N THR A 36 4.08 9.80 -20.78
CA THR A 36 5.07 8.72 -20.68
C THR A 36 4.41 7.41 -20.27
N SER A 37 4.98 6.30 -20.70
CA SER A 37 4.57 4.96 -20.27
C SER A 37 5.15 4.60 -18.89
N PRO A 38 4.56 3.62 -18.18
CA PRO A 38 5.10 3.12 -16.92
C PRO A 38 6.58 2.67 -17.01
N GLN A 39 6.97 2.04 -18.12
CA GLN A 39 8.34 1.59 -18.35
C GLN A 39 9.30 2.77 -18.51
N GLU A 40 8.96 3.76 -19.34
CA GLU A 40 9.80 4.96 -19.54
C GLU A 40 9.93 5.78 -18.24
N THR A 41 8.85 5.86 -17.46
CA THR A 41 8.89 6.51 -16.14
C THR A 41 9.78 5.74 -15.17
N ALA A 42 9.71 4.39 -15.14
CA ALA A 42 10.58 3.56 -14.32
C ALA A 42 12.07 3.75 -14.68
N GLU A 43 12.42 3.69 -15.97
CA GLU A 43 13.79 3.91 -16.45
C GLU A 43 14.30 5.32 -16.10
N SER A 44 13.43 6.32 -16.17
CA SER A 44 13.77 7.70 -15.82
C SER A 44 13.99 7.86 -14.32
N LEU A 45 13.16 7.22 -13.48
CA LEU A 45 13.35 7.21 -12.03
C LEU A 45 14.63 6.48 -11.63
N ALA A 46 14.91 5.31 -12.24
CA ALA A 46 16.15 4.58 -12.02
C ALA A 46 17.36 5.41 -12.43
N SER A 47 17.36 5.97 -13.64
CA SER A 47 18.47 6.82 -14.12
C SER A 47 18.75 8.01 -13.21
N LEU A 48 17.72 8.56 -12.55
CA LEU A 48 17.84 9.64 -11.58
C LEU A 48 18.54 9.18 -10.30
N TYR A 49 18.18 8.01 -9.75
CA TYR A 49 18.65 7.55 -8.45
C TYR A 49 19.85 6.59 -8.49
N ASP A 50 20.11 5.90 -9.60
CA ASP A 50 21.21 4.93 -9.76
C ASP A 50 22.58 5.50 -9.34
N PRO A 51 22.96 6.74 -9.71
CA PRO A 51 24.22 7.32 -9.26
C PRO A 51 24.29 7.49 -7.73
N HIS A 52 23.16 7.79 -7.10
CA HIS A 52 23.06 7.97 -5.64
C HIS A 52 23.17 6.63 -4.94
N ILE A 53 22.39 5.65 -5.38
CA ILE A 53 22.40 4.27 -4.87
C ILE A 53 23.80 3.66 -5.00
N LYS A 54 24.44 3.80 -6.17
CA LYS A 54 25.81 3.29 -6.41
C LYS A 54 26.85 3.96 -5.51
N SER A 55 26.64 5.23 -5.13
CA SER A 55 27.51 5.95 -4.19
C SER A 55 27.28 5.59 -2.70
N GLY A 56 26.35 4.67 -2.41
CA GLY A 56 25.95 4.31 -1.04
C GLY A 56 24.95 5.28 -0.41
N ARG A 57 24.45 6.26 -1.18
CA ARG A 57 23.36 7.16 -0.77
C ARG A 57 22.03 6.54 -1.16
N THR A 58 21.59 5.58 -0.37
CA THR A 58 20.40 4.75 -0.60
C THR A 58 19.12 5.31 0.01
N ASN A 59 19.19 6.42 0.76
CA ASN A 59 17.99 7.05 1.33
C ASN A 59 17.08 7.57 0.21
N THR A 60 15.94 6.92 0.02
CA THR A 60 14.90 7.28 -0.94
C THR A 60 13.59 7.70 -0.29
N ALA A 61 13.67 8.21 0.95
CA ALA A 61 12.52 8.73 1.68
C ALA A 61 11.71 9.75 0.84
N ALA A 62 12.39 10.66 0.14
CA ALA A 62 11.77 11.67 -0.71
C ALA A 62 11.02 11.03 -1.90
N LEU A 63 11.65 10.07 -2.60
CA LEU A 63 11.01 9.33 -3.71
C LEU A 63 9.71 8.67 -3.25
N TRP A 64 9.78 7.88 -2.18
CA TRP A 64 8.63 7.13 -1.70
C TRP A 64 7.55 8.03 -1.08
N SER A 65 7.95 9.11 -0.40
CA SER A 65 7.00 10.11 0.09
C SER A 65 6.22 10.75 -1.06
N ILE A 66 6.91 11.20 -2.12
CA ILE A 66 6.27 11.79 -3.30
C ILE A 66 5.35 10.78 -3.98
N TYR A 67 5.79 9.53 -4.14
CA TYR A 67 4.99 8.45 -4.69
C TYR A 67 3.70 8.22 -3.87
N CYS A 68 3.81 8.19 -2.54
CA CYS A 68 2.68 8.08 -1.63
C CYS A 68 1.73 9.28 -1.70
N THR A 69 2.24 10.50 -1.94
CA THR A 69 1.37 11.66 -2.20
C THR A 69 0.58 11.49 -3.49
N ALA A 70 1.21 10.95 -4.55
CA ALA A 70 0.53 10.69 -5.80
C ALA A 70 -0.63 9.70 -5.59
N ILE A 71 -0.40 8.64 -4.83
CA ILE A 71 -1.42 7.62 -4.48
C ILE A 71 -2.61 8.23 -3.72
N SER A 72 -2.35 9.12 -2.75
CA SER A 72 -3.37 9.55 -1.79
C SER A 72 -4.09 10.84 -2.17
N ASP A 73 -3.43 11.77 -2.85
CA ASP A 73 -3.94 13.14 -3.06
C ASP A 73 -4.57 13.37 -4.43
N ILE A 74 -4.38 12.45 -5.37
CA ILE A 74 -5.08 12.48 -6.65
C ILE A 74 -6.40 11.72 -6.52
N GLU A 75 -7.45 12.27 -7.11
CA GLU A 75 -8.67 11.51 -7.33
C GLU A 75 -8.40 10.52 -8.47
N HIS A 76 -8.26 9.25 -8.10
CA HIS A 76 -7.91 8.18 -9.02
C HIS A 76 -9.15 7.45 -9.51
N ASP A 77 -9.20 7.23 -10.82
CA ASP A 77 -9.84 6.03 -11.33
C ASP A 77 -8.86 4.83 -11.21
N GLU A 78 -9.37 3.61 -11.38
CA GLU A 78 -8.52 2.41 -11.31
C GLU A 78 -7.40 2.43 -12.36
N SER A 79 -7.61 3.12 -13.48
CA SER A 79 -6.63 3.25 -14.55
C SER A 79 -5.38 4.04 -14.11
N SER A 80 -5.55 5.04 -13.25
CA SER A 80 -4.47 5.88 -12.71
C SER A 80 -3.64 5.10 -11.69
N PHE A 81 -4.28 4.31 -10.83
CA PHE A 81 -3.57 3.36 -9.96
C PHE A 81 -2.82 2.31 -10.76
N ASN A 82 -3.39 1.80 -11.84
CA ASN A 82 -2.69 0.83 -12.68
C ASN A 82 -1.41 1.44 -13.28
N LEU A 83 -1.41 2.69 -13.73
CA LEU A 83 -0.18 3.34 -14.23
C LEU A 83 0.94 3.36 -13.19
N LEU A 84 0.60 3.74 -11.95
CA LEU A 84 1.54 3.74 -10.83
C LEU A 84 2.02 2.30 -10.51
N ILE A 85 1.10 1.34 -10.36
CA ILE A 85 1.43 -0.07 -10.10
C ILE A 85 2.37 -0.62 -11.17
N GLN A 86 2.05 -0.43 -12.45
CA GLN A 86 2.89 -0.90 -13.55
C GLN A 86 4.27 -0.24 -13.54
N THR A 87 4.39 0.99 -13.03
CA THR A 87 5.69 1.66 -12.89
C THR A 87 6.54 0.99 -11.81
N LEU A 88 5.96 0.65 -10.65
CA LEU A 88 6.66 -0.11 -9.60
C LEU A 88 7.07 -1.50 -10.10
N LEU A 89 6.19 -2.20 -10.81
CA LEU A 89 6.49 -3.50 -11.40
C LEU A 89 7.59 -3.41 -12.47
N SER A 90 7.63 -2.31 -13.23
CA SER A 90 8.68 -2.05 -14.22
C SER A 90 10.01 -1.75 -13.55
N LEU A 91 10.03 -0.93 -12.49
CA LEU A 91 11.22 -0.67 -11.67
C LEU A 91 11.80 -1.97 -11.11
N ALA A 92 10.96 -2.86 -10.57
CA ALA A 92 11.38 -4.15 -10.02
C ALA A 92 12.01 -5.12 -11.03
N ARG A 93 11.86 -4.85 -12.33
CA ARG A 93 12.43 -5.65 -13.42
C ARG A 93 13.67 -5.02 -14.06
N LEU A 94 14.02 -3.80 -13.67
CA LEU A 94 15.25 -3.17 -14.15
C LEU A 94 16.49 -3.92 -13.63
N PRO A 95 17.63 -3.84 -14.33
CA PRO A 95 18.88 -4.40 -13.84
C PRO A 95 19.23 -3.88 -12.44
N ASP A 96 19.78 -4.76 -11.60
CA ASP A 96 20.24 -4.37 -10.27
C ASP A 96 21.35 -3.31 -10.38
N VAL A 97 21.27 -2.29 -9.52
CA VAL A 97 22.40 -1.37 -9.33
C VAL A 97 23.52 -2.14 -8.66
N VAL A 98 24.71 -2.15 -9.25
CA VAL A 98 25.88 -2.86 -8.72
C VAL A 98 26.95 -1.89 -8.20
N ASP A 99 27.59 -2.28 -7.09
CA ASP A 99 28.73 -1.57 -6.51
C ASP A 99 30.02 -1.76 -7.34
N ASN A 100 31.15 -1.24 -6.84
CA ASN A 100 32.45 -1.38 -7.52
C ASN A 100 32.98 -2.82 -7.56
N ASN A 101 32.40 -3.74 -6.78
CA ASN A 101 32.73 -5.16 -6.75
C ASN A 101 31.76 -6.00 -7.61
N GLY A 102 30.84 -5.36 -8.34
CA GLY A 102 29.81 -6.02 -9.13
C GLY A 102 28.72 -6.68 -8.28
N GLN A 103 28.61 -6.35 -7.00
CA GLN A 103 27.57 -6.88 -6.11
C GLN A 103 26.33 -5.97 -6.14
N PRO A 104 25.11 -6.53 -6.14
CA PRO A 104 23.90 -5.74 -6.03
C PRO A 104 23.90 -4.86 -4.77
N VAL A 105 23.62 -3.57 -4.94
CA VAL A 105 23.47 -2.62 -3.83
C VAL A 105 22.18 -2.97 -3.09
N LYS A 106 22.27 -3.00 -1.76
CA LYS A 106 21.17 -3.34 -0.88
C LYS A 106 20.85 -2.20 0.08
N GLU A 107 19.57 -2.07 0.41
CA GLU A 107 19.06 -1.22 1.48
C GLU A 107 18.24 -2.10 2.43
N ASN A 108 18.54 -2.04 3.74
CA ASN A 108 17.91 -2.88 4.76
C ASN A 108 17.91 -4.40 4.44
N GLY A 109 18.94 -4.86 3.72
CA GLY A 109 19.11 -6.26 3.31
C GLY A 109 18.47 -6.64 1.96
N ASN A 110 17.67 -5.74 1.39
CA ASN A 110 16.94 -5.94 0.14
C ASN A 110 17.64 -5.29 -1.05
N VAL A 111 17.65 -5.95 -2.21
CA VAL A 111 18.20 -5.44 -3.46
C VAL A 111 17.33 -4.33 -4.02
N PHE A 112 17.96 -3.17 -4.26
CA PHE A 112 17.27 -1.89 -4.36
C PHE A 112 16.09 -1.87 -5.34
N TRP A 113 16.31 -2.01 -6.64
CA TRP A 113 15.16 -1.93 -7.58
C TRP A 113 14.29 -3.18 -7.53
N ARG A 114 14.91 -4.36 -7.53
CA ARG A 114 14.18 -5.63 -7.56
C ARG A 114 13.18 -5.80 -6.41
N GLU A 115 13.54 -5.33 -5.22
CA GLU A 115 12.76 -5.56 -4.01
C GLU A 115 12.13 -4.28 -3.44
N LEU A 116 12.34 -3.13 -4.10
CA LEU A 116 11.73 -1.83 -3.77
C LEU A 116 11.73 -1.55 -2.26
N PRO A 117 12.91 -1.56 -1.60
CA PRO A 117 13.01 -1.44 -0.17
C PRO A 117 12.32 -0.16 0.31
N GLU A 118 11.75 -0.25 1.51
CA GLU A 118 11.06 0.82 2.20
C GLU A 118 9.74 1.30 1.57
N PHE A 119 9.40 0.96 0.32
CA PHE A 119 8.13 1.42 -0.25
C PHE A 119 6.90 1.01 0.59
N PRO A 120 6.74 -0.26 0.99
CA PRO A 120 5.64 -0.66 1.88
C PRO A 120 5.66 0.05 3.24
N PHE A 121 6.86 0.33 3.77
CA PHE A 121 7.05 1.09 5.01
C PHE A 121 6.57 2.53 4.87
N TRP A 122 6.95 3.24 3.81
CA TRP A 122 6.49 4.61 3.57
C TRP A 122 4.99 4.69 3.29
N LEU A 123 4.43 3.68 2.63
CA LEU A 123 2.98 3.57 2.46
C LEU A 123 2.28 3.43 3.83
N SER A 124 2.79 2.58 4.72
CA SER A 124 2.20 2.32 6.05
C SER A 124 2.36 3.49 7.03
N GLN A 125 3.53 4.14 7.05
CA GLN A 125 3.77 5.31 7.89
C GLN A 125 3.09 6.58 7.35
N GLY A 126 2.83 6.62 6.04
CA GLY A 126 2.20 7.74 5.37
C GLY A 126 0.69 7.54 5.23
N PRO A 127 0.18 7.42 3.99
CA PRO A 127 -1.25 7.53 3.74
C PRO A 127 -2.05 6.31 4.22
N ALA A 128 -1.46 5.12 4.35
CA ALA A 128 -2.16 3.94 4.88
C ALA A 128 -2.16 3.87 6.43
N SER A 129 -1.63 4.88 7.12
CA SER A 129 -1.65 4.92 8.58
C SER A 129 -3.08 4.92 9.14
N PRO A 130 -3.31 4.31 10.33
CA PRO A 130 -4.61 4.29 10.97
C PRO A 130 -5.19 5.70 11.15
N VAL A 131 -6.50 5.81 10.93
CA VAL A 131 -7.24 7.07 11.04
C VAL A 131 -7.97 7.10 12.36
N SER A 132 -7.67 8.09 13.19
CA SER A 132 -8.37 8.30 14.47
C SER A 132 -9.46 9.37 14.36
N PRO A 133 -10.42 9.42 15.29
CA PRO A 133 -11.38 10.53 15.36
C PRO A 133 -10.72 11.90 15.54
N ARG A 134 -9.55 11.95 16.20
CA ARG A 134 -8.75 13.18 16.33
C ARG A 134 -8.23 13.64 14.98
N ASP A 135 -7.75 12.71 14.15
CA ASP A 135 -7.30 13.04 12.80
C ASP A 135 -8.44 13.61 11.97
N MET A 136 -9.64 13.01 12.04
CA MET A 136 -10.79 13.47 11.28
C MET A 136 -11.24 14.90 11.65
N ARG A 137 -11.06 15.30 12.91
CA ARG A 137 -11.32 16.69 13.34
C ARG A 137 -10.30 17.68 12.76
N ASN A 138 -9.05 17.26 12.61
CA ASN A 138 -7.95 18.13 12.18
C ASN A 138 -7.77 18.15 10.66
N ASN A 139 -8.03 17.02 10.00
CA ASN A 139 -7.87 16.81 8.57
C ASN A 139 -8.87 15.75 8.07
N PRO A 140 -10.10 16.15 7.71
CA PRO A 140 -11.11 15.24 7.19
C PRO A 140 -10.68 14.45 5.94
N GLN A 141 -9.71 14.96 5.18
CA GLN A 141 -9.21 14.27 3.97
C GLN A 141 -8.36 13.04 4.31
N LYS A 142 -7.92 12.86 5.56
CA LYS A 142 -7.09 11.72 5.96
C LYS A 142 -7.79 10.38 5.73
N LEU A 143 -9.10 10.30 5.98
CA LEU A 143 -9.87 9.08 5.70
C LEU A 143 -9.89 8.75 4.20
N THR A 144 -10.19 9.73 3.35
CA THR A 144 -10.18 9.53 1.89
C THR A 144 -8.80 9.09 1.39
N ARG A 145 -7.73 9.71 1.91
CA ARG A 145 -6.32 9.36 1.59
C ARG A 145 -5.99 7.93 2.02
N SER A 146 -6.41 7.54 3.22
CA SER A 146 -6.24 6.19 3.76
C SER A 146 -6.99 5.14 2.96
N MET A 147 -8.24 5.40 2.58
CA MET A 147 -9.00 4.51 1.70
C MET A 147 -8.33 4.33 0.33
N ARG A 148 -7.81 5.41 -0.25
CA ARG A 148 -7.07 5.35 -1.52
C ARG A 148 -5.78 4.53 -1.40
N ALA A 149 -5.04 4.70 -0.31
CA ALA A 149 -3.83 3.93 -0.05
C ALA A 149 -4.11 2.44 0.16
N ALA A 150 -5.17 2.09 0.90
CA ALA A 150 -5.61 0.70 1.07
C ALA A 150 -6.00 0.07 -0.28
N LYS A 151 -6.78 0.80 -1.10
CA LYS A 151 -7.14 0.36 -2.46
C LYS A 151 -5.91 0.16 -3.34
N PHE A 152 -5.01 1.13 -3.39
CA PHE A 152 -3.76 1.00 -4.14
C PHE A 152 -2.94 -0.19 -3.66
N GLY A 153 -2.74 -0.33 -2.35
CA GLY A 153 -1.92 -1.39 -1.78
C GLY A 153 -2.46 -2.79 -2.06
N ALA A 154 -3.78 -2.97 -1.94
CA ALA A 154 -4.43 -4.23 -2.24
C ALA A 154 -4.39 -4.56 -3.74
N LEU A 155 -4.59 -3.57 -4.61
CA LEU A 155 -4.40 -3.75 -6.06
C LEU A 155 -2.95 -4.10 -6.39
N TYR A 156 -1.98 -3.44 -5.76
CA TYR A 156 -0.57 -3.70 -6.00
C TYR A 156 -0.19 -5.13 -5.60
N LEU A 157 -0.60 -5.59 -4.41
CA LEU A 157 -0.38 -6.96 -3.96
C LEU A 157 -0.98 -7.98 -4.95
N ARG A 158 -2.22 -7.76 -5.38
CA ARG A 158 -2.88 -8.59 -6.40
C ARG A 158 -2.10 -8.66 -7.70
N GLU A 159 -1.55 -7.54 -8.17
CA GLU A 159 -0.75 -7.52 -9.40
C GLU A 159 0.64 -8.16 -9.21
N ILE A 160 1.23 -8.09 -8.00
CA ILE A 160 2.48 -8.79 -7.66
C ILE A 160 2.26 -10.31 -7.72
N ASP A 161 1.19 -10.83 -7.14
CA ASP A 161 0.86 -12.27 -7.16
C ASP A 161 0.73 -12.85 -8.58
N ARG A 162 0.42 -12.00 -9.57
CA ARG A 162 0.30 -12.39 -10.98
C ARG A 162 1.64 -12.40 -11.71
N GLN A 163 2.70 -11.89 -11.10
CA GLN A 163 4.02 -11.84 -11.72
C GLN A 163 4.73 -13.19 -11.59
N PRO A 164 5.42 -13.66 -12.64
CA PRO A 164 6.25 -14.87 -12.57
C PRO A 164 7.60 -14.57 -11.91
N ILE A 165 7.60 -13.93 -10.74
CA ILE A 165 8.80 -13.50 -10.02
C ILE A 165 8.87 -14.29 -8.72
N GLU A 166 10.05 -14.80 -8.38
CA GLU A 166 10.28 -15.43 -7.08
C GLU A 166 10.12 -14.38 -5.98
N HIS A 167 9.15 -14.59 -5.08
CA HIS A 167 8.93 -13.72 -3.95
C HIS A 167 10.01 -13.95 -2.90
N THR A 168 10.81 -12.94 -2.65
CA THR A 168 11.84 -12.99 -1.61
C THR A 168 11.25 -12.57 -0.27
N PRO A 169 11.67 -13.21 0.84
CA PRO A 169 11.30 -12.76 2.17
C PRO A 169 11.65 -11.29 2.34
N ARG A 170 10.71 -10.48 2.82
CA ARG A 170 10.84 -9.01 2.99
C ARG A 170 10.91 -8.19 1.68
N GLY A 171 10.64 -8.81 0.54
CA GLY A 171 10.40 -8.11 -0.71
C GLY A 171 9.06 -7.35 -0.72
N PRO A 172 8.67 -6.75 -1.85
CA PRO A 172 7.47 -5.92 -1.94
C PRO A 172 6.20 -6.74 -1.67
N HIS A 173 6.17 -8.03 -2.03
CA HIS A 173 5.06 -8.93 -1.74
C HIS A 173 4.79 -9.06 -0.24
N ASP A 174 5.79 -9.48 0.54
CA ASP A 174 5.67 -9.63 1.99
C ASP A 174 5.46 -8.29 2.69
N GLY A 175 6.10 -7.23 2.21
CA GLY A 175 5.89 -5.88 2.73
C GLY A 175 4.45 -5.40 2.50
N MET A 176 3.82 -5.70 1.37
CA MET A 176 2.42 -5.35 1.17
C MET A 176 1.46 -6.25 1.97
N ARG A 177 1.78 -7.54 2.16
CA ARG A 177 1.07 -8.41 3.10
C ARG A 177 1.14 -7.87 4.53
N ASP A 178 2.27 -7.28 4.93
CA ASP A 178 2.44 -6.59 6.22
C ASP A 178 1.51 -5.38 6.35
N VAL A 179 1.48 -4.49 5.35
CA VAL A 179 0.54 -3.36 5.35
C VAL A 179 -0.92 -3.84 5.46
N GLY A 180 -1.29 -4.89 4.70
CA GLY A 180 -2.62 -5.49 4.77
C GLY A 180 -2.94 -6.07 6.14
N LEU A 181 -2.01 -6.84 6.73
CA LEU A 181 -2.16 -7.45 8.06
C LEU A 181 -2.41 -6.38 9.12
N ASN A 182 -1.56 -5.35 9.19
CA ASN A 182 -1.70 -4.29 10.18
C ASN A 182 -3.02 -3.53 10.00
N THR A 183 -3.43 -3.26 8.76
CA THR A 183 -4.71 -2.60 8.46
C THR A 183 -5.90 -3.41 9.01
N ILE A 184 -5.91 -4.72 8.78
CA ILE A 184 -7.00 -5.60 9.22
C ILE A 184 -6.99 -5.79 10.74
N VAL A 185 -5.80 -6.01 11.32
CA VAL A 185 -5.63 -6.14 12.77
C VAL A 185 -6.12 -4.89 13.49
N ASP A 186 -5.74 -3.70 13.03
CA ASP A 186 -6.18 -2.45 13.65
C ASP A 186 -7.69 -2.25 13.55
N ALA A 187 -8.29 -2.56 12.39
CA ALA A 187 -9.73 -2.42 12.17
C ALA A 187 -10.58 -3.42 12.97
N LEU A 188 -10.06 -4.63 13.15
CA LEU A 188 -10.79 -5.75 13.75
C LEU A 188 -10.17 -6.18 15.06
N ARG A 189 -9.41 -5.34 15.76
CA ARG A 189 -8.70 -5.73 16.99
C ARG A 189 -9.65 -6.15 18.11
N TRP A 190 -10.77 -5.45 18.22
CA TRP A 190 -11.76 -5.57 19.28
C TRP A 190 -13.13 -5.92 18.70
N GLU A 191 -13.99 -6.50 19.53
CA GLU A 191 -15.40 -6.69 19.18
C GLU A 191 -16.14 -5.36 19.26
N VAL A 192 -17.16 -5.20 18.42
CA VAL A 192 -18.01 -4.01 18.43
C VAL A 192 -19.15 -4.23 19.41
N GLU A 193 -19.07 -3.56 20.56
CA GLU A 193 -20.02 -3.73 21.66
C GLU A 193 -20.84 -2.46 21.92
N SER A 194 -20.39 -1.31 21.43
CA SER A 194 -20.98 0.00 21.69
C SER A 194 -21.07 0.88 20.44
N GLU A 195 -21.84 1.98 20.53
CA GLU A 195 -21.88 3.00 19.48
C GLU A 195 -20.52 3.66 19.24
N SER A 196 -19.69 3.81 20.28
CA SER A 196 -18.32 4.32 20.15
C SER A 196 -17.46 3.38 19.31
N ASP A 197 -17.68 2.06 19.41
CA ASP A 197 -16.95 1.08 18.61
C ASP A 197 -17.41 1.13 17.15
N VAL A 198 -18.70 1.38 16.90
CA VAL A 198 -19.22 1.61 15.55
C VAL A 198 -18.58 2.86 14.92
N GLU A 199 -18.40 3.94 15.67
CA GLU A 199 -17.71 5.14 15.17
C GLU A 199 -16.27 4.86 14.75
N GLN A 200 -15.53 4.05 15.52
CA GLN A 200 -14.18 3.63 15.16
C GLN A 200 -14.18 2.68 13.96
N ALA A 201 -15.10 1.73 13.94
CA ALA A 201 -15.25 0.77 12.83
C ALA A 201 -15.48 1.50 11.50
N ARG A 202 -16.27 2.59 11.47
CA ARG A 202 -16.47 3.43 10.28
C ARG A 202 -15.17 3.98 9.69
N LEU A 203 -14.14 4.19 10.51
CA LEU A 203 -12.87 4.77 10.08
C LEU A 203 -11.87 3.73 9.55
N ALA A 204 -12.03 2.45 9.89
CA ALA A 204 -11.00 1.42 9.66
C ALA A 204 -11.50 0.18 8.89
N VAL A 205 -12.75 -0.23 9.10
CA VAL A 205 -13.34 -1.43 8.46
C VAL A 205 -13.38 -1.31 6.95
N PRO A 206 -13.69 -0.15 6.32
CA PRO A 206 -13.67 -0.05 4.86
C PRO A 206 -12.30 -0.34 4.23
N GLN A 207 -11.22 0.09 4.88
CA GLN A 207 -9.86 -0.20 4.43
C GLN A 207 -9.52 -1.68 4.58
N ALA A 208 -9.86 -2.28 5.74
CA ALA A 208 -9.65 -3.72 5.96
C ALA A 208 -10.43 -4.57 4.97
N ALA A 209 -11.69 -4.24 4.72
CA ALA A 209 -12.52 -4.93 3.72
C ALA A 209 -11.92 -4.80 2.32
N THR A 210 -11.37 -3.64 1.95
CA THR A 210 -10.70 -3.44 0.65
C THR A 210 -9.55 -4.43 0.43
N TRP A 211 -8.75 -4.70 1.47
CA TRP A 211 -7.68 -5.70 1.42
C TRP A 211 -8.21 -7.11 1.21
N ILE A 212 -9.27 -7.49 1.92
CA ILE A 212 -9.93 -8.80 1.76
C ILE A 212 -10.53 -8.95 0.36
N VAL A 213 -11.32 -7.97 -0.08
CA VAL A 213 -12.04 -8.01 -1.37
C VAL A 213 -11.08 -8.04 -2.56
N THR A 214 -9.95 -7.33 -2.47
CA THR A 214 -9.05 -7.17 -3.63
C THR A 214 -7.88 -8.15 -3.60
N ALA A 215 -7.31 -8.41 -2.44
CA ALA A 215 -6.09 -9.19 -2.24
C ALA A 215 -6.28 -10.37 -1.27
N GLY A 216 -7.53 -10.73 -0.95
CA GLY A 216 -7.84 -11.76 0.05
C GLY A 216 -7.23 -13.11 -0.25
N ARG A 217 -7.03 -13.49 -1.52
CA ARG A 217 -6.30 -14.72 -1.87
C ARG A 217 -4.86 -14.72 -1.36
N SER A 218 -4.13 -13.61 -1.54
CA SER A 218 -2.77 -13.47 -1.03
C SER A 218 -2.76 -13.54 0.50
N MET A 219 -3.71 -12.86 1.15
CA MET A 219 -3.84 -12.86 2.61
C MET A 219 -4.19 -14.25 3.17
N PHE A 220 -5.09 -14.98 2.50
CA PHE A 220 -5.45 -16.34 2.89
C PHE A 220 -4.28 -17.32 2.70
N GLN A 221 -3.53 -17.17 1.60
CA GLN A 221 -2.33 -17.95 1.36
C GLN A 221 -1.26 -17.66 2.44
N ALA A 222 -1.07 -16.39 2.80
CA ALA A 222 -0.20 -16.00 3.92
C ALA A 222 -0.66 -16.64 5.25
N ALA A 223 -1.97 -16.74 5.48
CA ALA A 223 -2.53 -17.43 6.65
C ALA A 223 -2.26 -18.94 6.64
N LYS A 224 -2.32 -19.61 5.49
CA LYS A 224 -1.93 -21.03 5.34
C LYS A 224 -0.43 -21.23 5.60
N GLU A 225 0.39 -20.24 5.26
CA GLU A 225 1.85 -20.26 5.44
C GLU A 225 2.30 -19.92 6.87
N GLY A 226 1.41 -19.38 7.71
CA GLY A 226 1.75 -18.89 9.04
C GLY A 226 2.64 -17.64 8.99
N PHE A 227 2.32 -16.72 8.06
CA PHE A 227 3.08 -15.50 7.84
C PHE A 227 3.20 -14.66 9.13
N SER A 228 4.41 -14.25 9.49
CA SER A 228 4.67 -13.53 10.73
C SER A 228 5.58 -12.33 10.49
N ILE A 229 5.26 -11.23 11.17
CA ILE A 229 5.97 -9.94 11.07
C ILE A 229 6.78 -9.66 12.35
N GLY A 230 6.69 -10.59 13.31
CA GLY A 230 7.31 -10.48 14.61
C GLY A 230 6.67 -11.46 15.59
N PRO A 231 7.23 -11.57 16.81
CA PRO A 231 6.80 -12.58 17.78
C PRO A 231 5.32 -12.45 18.19
N ASP A 232 4.74 -11.25 18.07
CA ASP A 232 3.39 -10.95 18.58
C ASP A 232 2.32 -10.80 17.49
N CYS A 233 2.69 -10.92 16.20
CA CYS A 233 1.76 -10.74 15.09
C CYS A 233 2.00 -11.81 14.02
N THR A 234 1.23 -12.90 14.13
CA THR A 234 1.21 -13.99 13.16
C THR A 234 -0.15 -14.05 12.51
N LEU A 235 -0.15 -14.05 11.18
CA LEU A 235 -1.29 -14.35 10.35
C LEU A 235 -1.34 -15.87 10.13
N ASP A 236 -2.28 -16.51 10.79
CA ASP A 236 -2.61 -17.92 10.62
C ASP A 236 -4.10 -18.10 10.32
N ILE A 237 -4.51 -19.36 10.13
CA ILE A 237 -5.91 -19.71 9.84
C ILE A 237 -6.84 -19.35 11.02
N GLU A 238 -6.35 -19.36 12.27
CA GLU A 238 -7.16 -18.95 13.41
C GLU A 238 -7.45 -17.45 13.36
N MET A 239 -6.45 -16.63 13.04
CA MET A 239 -6.57 -15.20 12.83
C MET A 239 -7.50 -14.88 11.65
N TRP A 240 -7.36 -15.58 10.52
CA TRP A 240 -8.28 -15.45 9.38
C TRP A 240 -9.74 -15.72 9.77
N ASN A 241 -10.00 -16.82 10.48
CA ASN A 241 -11.33 -17.16 10.96
C ASN A 241 -11.87 -16.16 11.98
N LEU A 242 -11.00 -15.61 12.84
CA LEU A 242 -11.36 -14.54 13.77
C LEU A 242 -11.84 -13.30 13.02
N TRP A 243 -11.11 -12.85 11.98
CA TRP A 243 -11.51 -11.70 11.17
C TRP A 243 -12.84 -11.93 10.46
N LYS A 244 -13.05 -13.10 9.87
CA LYS A 244 -14.33 -13.45 9.22
C LYS A 244 -15.50 -13.34 10.20
N ARG A 245 -15.34 -13.86 11.43
CA ARG A 245 -16.36 -13.72 12.49
C ARG A 245 -16.59 -12.27 12.87
N ARG A 246 -15.54 -11.46 12.98
CA ARG A 246 -15.65 -10.03 13.36
C ARG A 246 -16.33 -9.18 12.29
N PHE A 247 -16.00 -9.40 11.01
CA PHE A 247 -16.78 -8.81 9.91
C PHE A 247 -18.24 -9.28 9.94
N GLY A 248 -18.49 -10.57 10.16
CA GLY A 248 -19.86 -11.11 10.26
C GLY A 248 -20.68 -10.49 11.41
N ALA A 249 -20.05 -10.30 12.57
CA ALA A 249 -20.69 -9.63 13.71
C ALA A 249 -21.04 -8.18 13.38
N LEU A 250 -20.13 -7.45 12.72
CA LEU A 250 -20.35 -6.09 12.24
C LEU A 250 -21.48 -6.00 11.21
N ALA A 251 -21.55 -6.93 10.25
CA ALA A 251 -22.59 -6.99 9.24
C ALA A 251 -24.00 -7.16 9.86
N GLY A 252 -24.08 -7.89 10.98
CA GLY A 252 -25.33 -8.11 11.73
C GLY A 252 -25.63 -7.09 12.83
N PHE A 253 -24.75 -6.11 13.08
CA PHE A 253 -24.89 -5.20 14.23
C PHE A 253 -25.93 -4.11 13.95
N GLU A 254 -27.06 -4.12 14.66
CA GLU A 254 -28.21 -3.24 14.37
C GLU A 254 -27.89 -1.75 14.41
N SER A 255 -26.99 -1.32 15.31
CA SER A 255 -26.58 0.08 15.44
C SER A 255 -25.58 0.53 14.37
N ALA A 256 -25.05 -0.38 13.56
CA ALA A 256 -24.20 -0.03 12.42
C ALA A 256 -25.06 0.48 11.25
N ASP A 257 -24.59 1.53 10.59
CA ASP A 257 -25.25 2.03 9.38
C ASP A 257 -25.18 1.02 8.23
N ALA A 258 -25.99 1.26 7.20
CA ALA A 258 -26.13 0.34 6.08
C ALA A 258 -24.83 0.16 5.30
N GLU A 259 -23.99 1.20 5.20
CA GLU A 259 -22.76 1.11 4.41
C GLU A 259 -21.69 0.29 5.14
N LEU A 260 -21.51 0.51 6.44
CA LEU A 260 -20.60 -0.30 7.25
C LEU A 260 -20.98 -1.78 7.23
N ARG A 261 -22.29 -2.07 7.37
CA ARG A 261 -22.80 -3.45 7.30
C ARG A 261 -22.55 -4.09 5.94
N ARG A 262 -22.87 -3.37 4.86
CA ARG A 262 -22.68 -3.83 3.47
C ARG A 262 -21.22 -4.17 3.19
N VAL A 263 -20.29 -3.30 3.59
CA VAL A 263 -18.85 -3.51 3.38
C VAL A 263 -18.32 -4.71 4.19
N ALA A 264 -18.81 -4.88 5.41
CA ALA A 264 -18.45 -6.04 6.23
C ALA A 264 -19.01 -7.35 5.64
N GLU A 265 -20.25 -7.35 5.13
CA GLU A 265 -20.87 -8.48 4.45
C GLU A 265 -20.09 -8.87 3.19
N GLU A 266 -19.73 -7.89 2.35
CA GLU A 266 -18.92 -8.11 1.15
C GLU A 266 -17.57 -8.78 1.46
N ALA A 267 -16.92 -8.37 2.56
CA ALA A 267 -15.70 -9.02 3.02
C ALA A 267 -15.94 -10.48 3.46
N VAL A 268 -17.02 -10.77 4.19
CA VAL A 268 -17.37 -12.15 4.62
C VAL A 268 -17.62 -13.05 3.42
N ASP A 269 -18.39 -12.56 2.45
CA ASP A 269 -18.73 -13.30 1.23
C ASP A 269 -17.47 -13.62 0.43
N GLU A 270 -16.57 -12.65 0.27
CA GLU A 270 -15.30 -12.88 -0.41
C GLU A 270 -14.42 -13.89 0.34
N MET A 271 -14.31 -13.78 1.66
CA MET A 271 -13.56 -14.76 2.46
C MET A 271 -14.11 -16.18 2.29
N ALA A 272 -15.43 -16.32 2.29
CA ALA A 272 -16.09 -17.61 2.04
C ALA A 272 -15.82 -18.14 0.63
N ARG A 273 -15.83 -17.26 -0.39
CA ARG A 273 -15.50 -17.61 -1.78
C ARG A 273 -14.05 -18.10 -1.90
N ILE A 274 -13.10 -17.41 -1.28
CA ILE A 274 -11.67 -17.77 -1.31
C ILE A 274 -11.44 -19.14 -0.66
N GLU A 275 -12.05 -19.40 0.49
CA GLU A 275 -11.95 -20.68 1.21
C GLU A 275 -12.50 -21.86 0.40
N GLN A 276 -13.52 -21.64 -0.44
CA GLN A 276 -14.11 -22.69 -1.29
C GLN A 276 -13.25 -23.04 -2.51
N GLU A 277 -12.41 -22.11 -2.94
CA GLU A 277 -11.59 -22.25 -4.15
C GLU A 277 -10.16 -22.72 -3.89
N GLY A 278 -9.69 -22.68 -2.64
CA GLY A 278 -8.32 -23.00 -2.22
C GLY A 278 -8.19 -24.26 -1.37
#